data_AF-A0A0M2UYF0-F1
#
_entry.id   AF-A0A0M2UYF0-F1
#
_cell.length_a   1.000
_cell.length_b   1.000
_cell.length_c   1.000
_cell.angle_alpha   90.00
_cell.angle_beta   90.00
_cell.angle_gamma   90.00
#
_symmetry.space_group_name_H-M   'P 1'
#
loop_
_entity.id
_entity.type
_entity.pdbx_description
1 polymer ?
#
loop_
_entity_poly.entity_id
_entity_poly.type
_entity_poly.pdbx_seq_one_letter_code
_entity_poly.pdbx_strand_id
1 'polypeptide(L)'
;MYIIWFYNLGNTIEKPILVPVEVFLMTDTGEKYLDAYYPEIMEHVAQLDGDYKEGKKYQYAAIARGELPPKTLKHCVAMFEDIDPKARRLDIFVTGISHFFFWRWRVVDYSYKITYEKEQNYWKLIEHGMTKDASHRANDLESGNW
;
A
#
# COMPACT_ATOMS: atom_id res chain seq x y z
N MET A 1 -2.22 14.78 -10.94
CA MET A 1 -2.84 14.89 -9.59
C MET A 1 -2.03 13.99 -8.66
N TYR A 2 -1.70 14.44 -7.45
CA TYR A 2 -0.98 13.60 -6.48
C TYR A 2 -1.94 13.02 -5.46
N ILE A 3 -1.72 11.76 -5.11
CA ILE A 3 -2.36 11.12 -3.97
C ILE A 3 -1.26 10.65 -3.04
N ILE A 4 -1.27 11.15 -1.81
CA ILE A 4 -0.34 10.74 -0.77
C ILE A 4 -1.15 9.99 0.29
N TRP A 5 -0.75 8.76 0.57
CA TRP A 5 -1.48 7.85 1.42
C TRP A 5 -0.61 7.37 2.58
N PHE A 6 -1.08 7.59 3.81
CA PHE A 6 -0.37 7.25 5.04
C PHE A 6 -0.91 5.97 5.65
N TYR A 7 -0.02 5.10 6.11
CA TYR A 7 -0.40 3.83 6.72
C TYR A 7 0.60 3.36 7.77
N ASN A 8 0.16 2.46 8.64
CA ASN A 8 1.01 1.86 9.66
C ASN A 8 1.16 0.37 9.39
N LEU A 9 2.41 -0.10 9.37
CA LEU A 9 2.75 -1.51 9.28
C LEU A 9 3.20 -2.01 10.64
N GLY A 10 2.43 -2.90 11.26
CA GLY A 10 2.71 -3.43 12.58
C GLY A 10 3.01 -4.93 12.55
N ASN A 11 4.09 -5.36 13.22
CA ASN A 11 4.28 -6.77 13.54
C ASN A 11 3.66 -7.05 14.91
N THR A 12 2.57 -7.82 14.91
CA THR A 12 1.84 -8.21 16.13
C THR A 12 2.36 -9.50 16.75
N ILE A 13 3.34 -10.16 16.13
CA ILE A 13 3.90 -11.45 16.55
C ILE A 13 5.16 -11.21 17.39
N GLU A 14 5.46 -12.16 18.28
CA GLU A 14 6.64 -12.17 19.15
C GLU A 14 7.96 -12.55 18.42
N LYS A 15 7.94 -12.66 17.08
CA LYS A 15 9.07 -13.08 16.26
C LYS A 15 9.28 -12.10 15.11
N PRO A 16 10.52 -11.88 14.65
CA PRO A 16 10.76 -11.09 13.45
C PRO A 16 10.10 -11.76 12.24
N ILE A 17 9.57 -10.94 11.34
CA ILE A 17 8.93 -11.39 10.10
C ILE A 17 9.57 -10.68 8.92
N LEU A 18 9.80 -11.40 7.83
CA LEU A 18 10.21 -10.79 6.56
C LEU A 18 8.96 -10.39 5.79
N VAL A 19 8.80 -9.10 5.50
CA VAL A 19 7.61 -8.57 4.82
C VAL A 19 8.02 -8.02 3.44
N PRO A 20 7.64 -8.68 2.34
CA PRO A 20 7.84 -8.16 0.99
C PRO A 20 6.71 -7.18 0.64
N VAL A 21 6.68 -6.03 1.33
CA VAL A 21 5.63 -5.03 1.12
C VAL A 21 5.82 -4.35 -0.22
N GLU A 22 4.74 -4.34 -1.01
CA GLU A 22 4.58 -3.45 -2.16
C GLU A 22 3.25 -2.73 -2.05
N VAL A 23 3.21 -1.51 -2.57
CA VAL A 23 2.01 -0.67 -2.59
C VAL A 23 1.78 -0.18 -4.01
N PHE A 24 0.55 -0.27 -4.48
CA PHE A 24 0.13 0.30 -5.75
C PHE A 24 -1.34 0.72 -5.68
N LEU A 25 -1.74 1.60 -6.59
CA LEU A 25 -3.09 2.11 -6.74
C LEU A 25 -3.65 1.67 -8.09
N MET A 26 -4.90 1.19 -8.10
CA MET A 26 -5.68 0.97 -9.31
C MET A 26 -6.89 1.90 -9.32
N THR A 27 -7.30 2.35 -10.50
CA THR A 27 -8.48 3.19 -10.70
C THR A 27 -9.60 2.45 -11.42
N ASP A 28 -10.81 3.00 -11.39
CA ASP A 28 -11.92 2.56 -12.26
C ASP A 28 -11.65 2.81 -13.76
N THR A 29 -10.66 3.62 -14.10
CA THR A 29 -10.21 3.83 -15.49
C THR A 29 -9.31 2.68 -15.99
N GLY A 30 -8.94 1.74 -15.12
CA GLY A 30 -8.11 0.58 -15.45
C GLY A 30 -6.61 0.86 -15.41
N GLU A 31 -6.20 2.06 -15.00
CA GLU A 31 -4.79 2.42 -14.86
C GLU A 31 -4.22 1.93 -13.52
N LYS A 32 -2.94 1.52 -13.54
CA LYS A 32 -2.18 1.08 -12.37
C LYS A 32 -1.04 2.04 -12.12
N TYR A 33 -0.96 2.56 -10.91
CA TYR A 33 0.04 3.52 -10.47
C TYR A 33 0.88 2.89 -9.36
N LEU A 34 2.20 2.96 -9.50
CA LEU A 34 3.15 2.41 -8.53
C LEU A 34 3.49 3.46 -7.49
N ASP A 35 3.93 3.00 -6.31
CA ASP A 35 4.47 3.88 -5.28
C ASP A 35 5.70 4.64 -5.81
N ALA A 36 5.58 5.96 -5.86
CA ALA A 36 6.64 6.91 -6.18
C ALA A 36 7.07 7.60 -4.88
N TYR A 37 8.37 7.83 -4.69
CA TYR A 37 8.89 8.48 -3.49
C TYR A 37 9.83 9.64 -3.81
N TYR A 38 9.46 10.83 -3.36
CA TYR A 38 10.26 12.06 -3.46
C TYR A 38 10.51 12.62 -2.05
N PRO A 39 11.76 12.59 -1.55
CA PRO A 39 12.10 13.07 -0.22
C PRO A 39 11.67 14.52 0.05
N GLU A 40 11.82 15.40 -0.93
CA GLU A 40 11.48 16.82 -0.87
C GLU A 40 9.97 17.08 -0.65
N ILE A 41 9.11 16.32 -1.33
CA ILE A 41 7.66 16.39 -1.13
C ILE A 41 7.31 15.90 0.27
N MET A 42 7.98 14.84 0.73
CA MET A 42 7.72 14.27 2.05
C MET A 42 8.13 15.17 3.20
N GLU A 43 9.20 15.97 3.06
CA GLU A 43 9.55 16.97 4.05
C GLU A 43 8.44 18.01 4.23
N HIS A 44 7.86 18.48 3.12
CA HIS A 44 6.74 19.41 3.15
C HIS A 44 5.46 18.77 3.73
N VAL A 45 5.12 17.55 3.30
CA VAL A 45 3.87 16.89 3.70
C VAL A 45 3.93 16.41 5.14
N ALA A 46 5.10 16.02 5.65
CA ALA A 46 5.29 15.71 7.07
C ALA A 46 4.92 16.89 7.98
N GLN A 47 5.16 18.13 7.54
CA GLN A 47 4.77 19.33 8.28
C GLN A 47 3.25 19.58 8.25
N LEU A 48 2.53 19.02 7.28
CA LEU A 48 1.07 19.14 7.14
C LEU A 48 0.31 18.05 7.93
N ASP A 49 0.96 16.97 8.32
CA ASP A 49 0.38 15.93 9.16
C ASP A 49 0.22 16.43 10.60
N GLY A 50 -1.02 16.66 11.04
CA GLY A 50 -1.33 17.11 12.41
C GLY A 50 -0.92 16.12 13.50
N ASP A 51 -0.73 14.85 13.15
CA ASP A 51 -0.21 13.79 14.02
C ASP A 51 1.31 13.59 13.87
N TYR A 52 1.99 14.50 13.17
CA TYR A 52 3.44 14.51 13.07
C TYR A 52 4.04 14.92 14.42
N LYS A 53 4.79 14.00 15.02
CA LYS A 53 5.62 14.27 16.18
C LYS A 53 7.07 14.36 15.72
N GLU A 54 7.82 15.32 16.24
CA GLU A 54 9.25 15.47 15.99
C GLU A 54 9.95 14.10 16.18
N GLY A 55 10.56 13.57 15.12
CA GLY A 55 11.16 12.23 15.09
C GLY A 55 10.34 11.11 14.41
N LYS A 56 9.08 11.34 14.04
CA LYS A 56 8.27 10.41 13.22
C LYS A 56 8.83 10.39 11.80
N LYS A 57 9.48 9.29 11.40
CA LYS A 57 10.00 9.11 10.04
C LYS A 57 9.06 8.22 9.23
N TYR A 58 8.44 8.80 8.21
CA TYR A 58 7.68 8.04 7.22
C TYR A 58 8.63 7.26 6.31
N GLN A 59 8.34 5.97 6.13
CA GLN A 59 9.09 5.06 5.27
C GLN A 59 8.24 4.66 4.06
N TYR A 60 8.78 4.78 2.85
CA TYR A 60 8.10 4.27 1.66
C TYR A 60 8.26 2.76 1.51
N ALA A 61 7.48 2.14 0.62
CA ALA A 61 7.37 0.68 0.54
C ALA A 61 8.74 -0.01 0.37
N ALA A 62 9.65 0.56 -0.44
CA ALA A 62 10.96 -0.06 -0.69
C ALA A 62 11.95 0.02 0.49
N ILE A 63 11.73 0.89 1.48
CA ILE A 63 12.45 0.90 2.77
C ILE A 63 11.68 0.08 3.81
N ALA A 64 10.35 0.12 3.76
CA ALA A 64 9.51 -0.63 4.69
C ALA A 64 9.65 -2.15 4.50
N ARG A 65 9.91 -2.60 3.26
CA ARG A 65 10.18 -4.01 2.92
C ARG A 65 11.39 -4.54 3.68
N GLY A 66 11.34 -5.82 4.02
CA GLY A 66 12.42 -6.50 4.75
C GLY A 66 11.98 -6.94 6.14
N GLU A 67 12.94 -7.08 7.05
CA GLU A 67 12.68 -7.60 8.38
C GLU A 67 11.93 -6.57 9.24
N LEU A 68 10.83 -7.02 9.83
CA LEU A 68 10.02 -6.26 10.78
C LEU A 68 10.15 -6.92 12.17
N PRO A 69 10.86 -6.29 13.12
CA PRO A 69 11.07 -6.88 14.44
C PRO A 69 9.75 -7.09 15.21
N PRO A 70 9.74 -7.98 16.22
CA PRO A 70 8.57 -8.21 17.07
C PRO A 70 8.00 -6.91 17.63
N LYS A 71 6.66 -6.83 17.76
CA LYS A 71 5.96 -5.71 18.43
C LYS A 71 6.33 -4.31 17.93
N THR A 72 6.78 -4.21 16.69
CA THR A 72 7.24 -2.94 16.10
C THR A 72 6.18 -2.37 15.18
N LEU A 73 6.07 -1.04 15.16
CA LEU A 73 5.22 -0.26 14.27
C LEU A 73 6.10 0.59 13.36
N LYS A 74 5.95 0.46 12.04
CA LYS A 74 6.54 1.36 11.05
C LYS A 74 5.48 2.30 10.52
N HIS A 75 5.76 3.61 10.56
CA HIS A 75 4.94 4.62 9.89
C HIS A 75 5.36 4.68 8.43
N CYS A 76 4.42 4.42 7.54
CA CYS A 76 4.68 4.30 6.13
C CYS A 76 3.88 5.33 5.32
N VAL A 77 4.38 5.61 4.12
CA VAL A 77 3.72 6.47 3.15
C VAL A 77 3.83 5.85 1.76
N ALA A 78 2.78 5.98 0.97
CA ALA A 78 2.82 5.71 -0.46
C ALA A 78 2.33 6.94 -1.21
N MET A 79 2.94 7.24 -2.36
CA MET A 79 2.55 8.37 -3.18
C MET A 79 2.35 7.94 -4.62
N PHE A 80 1.30 8.47 -5.23
CA PHE A 80 0.91 8.16 -6.60
C PHE A 80 0.78 9.46 -7.38
N GLU A 81 1.44 9.50 -8.53
CA GLU A 81 1.52 10.66 -9.41
C GLU A 81 0.61 10.48 -10.62
N ASP A 82 0.28 11.60 -11.27
CA ASP A 82 -0.43 11.62 -12.54
C ASP A 82 -1.73 10.80 -12.59
N ILE A 83 -2.40 10.68 -11.44
CA ILE A 83 -3.69 9.99 -11.36
C ILE A 83 -4.71 10.66 -12.29
N ASP A 84 -5.40 9.85 -13.10
CA ASP A 84 -6.41 10.30 -14.05
C ASP A 84 -7.44 11.18 -13.33
N PRO A 85 -7.60 12.46 -13.72
CA PRO A 85 -8.56 13.36 -13.08
C PRO A 85 -10.02 12.88 -13.20
N LYS A 86 -10.32 12.01 -14.17
CA LYS A 86 -11.63 11.39 -14.38
C LYS A 86 -11.90 10.20 -13.47
N ALA A 87 -10.87 9.66 -12.81
CA ALA A 87 -11.04 8.56 -11.87
C ALA A 87 -12.07 8.93 -10.79
N ARG A 88 -13.02 8.01 -10.55
CA ARG A 88 -14.04 8.14 -9.52
C ARG A 88 -13.87 7.12 -8.41
N ARG A 89 -13.04 6.10 -8.62
CA ARG A 89 -12.71 5.11 -7.61
C ARG A 89 -11.21 4.86 -7.58
N LEU A 90 -10.69 4.70 -6.37
CA LEU A 90 -9.30 4.34 -6.11
C LEU A 90 -9.28 3.07 -5.26
N ASP A 91 -8.60 2.06 -5.73
CA ASP A 91 -8.32 0.84 -4.98
C ASP A 91 -6.82 0.82 -4.68
N ILE A 92 -6.46 1.12 -3.44
CA ILE A 92 -5.08 1.03 -2.95
C ILE A 92 -4.85 -0.37 -2.42
N PHE A 93 -3.81 -1.02 -2.92
CA PHE A 93 -3.42 -2.35 -2.51
C PHE A 93 -2.09 -2.30 -1.78
N VAL A 94 -2.03 -2.99 -0.64
CA VAL A 94 -0.79 -3.27 0.07
C VAL A 94 -0.59 -4.77 0.15
N THR A 95 0.46 -5.27 -0.47
CA THR A 95 0.76 -6.70 -0.57
C THR A 95 1.76 -7.12 0.51
N GLY A 96 1.95 -8.42 0.68
CA GLY A 96 2.95 -8.97 1.61
C GLY A 96 2.58 -8.86 3.10
N ILE A 97 1.42 -8.29 3.47
CA ILE A 97 1.02 -8.10 4.88
C ILE A 97 0.39 -9.35 5.50
N SER A 98 -0.13 -10.29 4.70
CA SER A 98 -0.83 -11.46 5.23
C SER A 98 0.06 -12.69 5.26
N HIS A 99 0.21 -13.26 6.45
CA HIS A 99 0.83 -14.57 6.62
C HIS A 99 -0.05 -15.64 5.98
N PHE A 100 0.55 -16.38 5.04
CA PHE A 100 0.13 -17.65 4.45
C PHE A 100 -1.06 -18.33 5.16
N PHE A 101 -2.27 -18.11 4.67
CA PHE A 101 -3.38 -19.00 5.00
C PHE A 101 -3.35 -20.21 4.07
N PHE A 102 -2.84 -21.34 4.58
CA PHE A 102 -2.91 -22.64 3.92
C PHE A 102 -4.36 -23.12 3.85
N TRP A 103 -5.10 -22.71 2.83
CA TRP A 103 -6.35 -23.37 2.46
C TRP A 103 -6.12 -24.22 1.22
N ARG A 104 -5.99 -25.54 1.41
CA ARG A 104 -5.90 -26.57 0.36
C ARG A 104 -4.92 -26.25 -0.80
N TRP A 105 -3.63 -26.16 -0.47
CA TRP A 105 -2.50 -26.29 -1.41
C TRP A 105 -2.28 -25.13 -2.41
N ARG A 106 -2.87 -23.96 -2.17
CA ARG A 106 -2.52 -22.74 -2.92
C ARG A 106 -2.04 -21.65 -1.97
N VAL A 107 -0.86 -21.09 -2.25
CA VAL A 107 -0.40 -19.83 -1.64
C VAL A 107 -1.28 -18.73 -2.20
N VAL A 108 -2.23 -18.25 -1.39
CA VAL A 108 -3.04 -17.08 -1.71
C VAL A 108 -2.40 -15.90 -1.02
N ASP A 109 -1.74 -15.03 -1.78
CA ASP A 109 -1.30 -13.73 -1.29
C ASP A 109 -2.55 -12.87 -1.08
N TYR A 110 -2.95 -12.72 0.18
CA TYR A 110 -3.98 -11.75 0.53
C TYR A 110 -3.34 -10.37 0.53
N SER A 111 -3.82 -9.51 -0.36
CA SER A 111 -3.53 -8.08 -0.30
C SER A 111 -4.52 -7.41 0.65
N TYR A 112 -4.05 -6.40 1.36
CA TYR A 112 -4.95 -5.46 2.01
C TYR A 112 -5.41 -4.47 0.94
N LYS A 113 -6.72 -4.37 0.73
CA LYS A 113 -7.30 -3.42 -0.23
C LYS A 113 -8.08 -2.36 0.53
N ILE A 114 -7.92 -1.13 0.08
CA ILE A 114 -8.69 0.02 0.55
C ILE A 114 -9.29 0.72 -0.66
N THR A 115 -10.60 0.87 -0.63
CA THR A 115 -11.38 1.46 -1.71
C THR A 115 -11.87 2.84 -1.29
N TYR A 116 -11.58 3.84 -2.11
CA TYR A 116 -12.13 5.19 -2.01
C TYR A 116 -13.00 5.50 -3.21
N GLU A 117 -14.06 6.27 -3.01
CA GLU A 117 -14.91 6.81 -4.07
C GLU A 117 -14.92 8.34 -4.02
N LYS A 118 -14.94 8.98 -5.19
CA LYS A 118 -14.94 10.44 -5.33
C LYS A 118 -16.35 10.96 -5.11
N GLU A 119 -16.55 11.69 -4.02
CA GLU A 119 -17.76 12.46 -3.77
C GLU A 119 -17.44 13.95 -3.91
N GLN A 120 -18.03 14.60 -4.92
CA GLN A 120 -17.79 16.01 -5.25
C GLN A 120 -16.29 16.32 -5.41
N ASN A 121 -15.63 16.79 -4.34
CA ASN A 121 -14.24 17.23 -4.31
C ASN A 121 -13.39 16.48 -3.26
N TYR A 122 -13.89 15.42 -2.63
CA TYR A 122 -13.12 14.61 -1.69
C TYR A 122 -13.23 13.11 -1.97
N TRP A 123 -12.27 12.35 -1.43
CA TRP A 123 -12.26 10.90 -1.48
C TRP A 123 -12.88 10.34 -0.22
N LYS A 124 -13.99 9.62 -0.37
CA LYS A 124 -14.69 8.94 0.72
C LYS A 124 -14.22 7.50 0.81
N LEU A 125 -13.85 7.06 2.02
CA LEU A 125 -13.55 5.66 2.28
C LEU A 125 -14.83 4.82 2.17
N ILE A 126 -14.81 3.80 1.31
CA ILE A 126 -15.95 2.89 1.08
C ILE A 126 -15.68 1.50 1.66
N GLU A 127 -14.46 1.00 1.51
CA GLU A 127 -14.09 -0.35 1.95
C GLU A 127 -12.64 -0.35 2.43
N HIS A 128 -12.35 -1.11 3.49
CA HIS A 128 -10.98 -1.43 3.87
C HIS A 128 -10.93 -2.84 4.47
N GLY A 129 -10.01 -3.67 4.01
CA GLY A 129 -9.90 -5.04 4.50
C GLY A 129 -8.98 -5.94 3.70
N MET A 130 -8.76 -7.15 4.21
CA MET A 130 -8.05 -8.20 3.49
C MET A 130 -8.93 -8.71 2.35
N THR A 131 -8.41 -8.69 1.13
CA THR A 131 -9.10 -9.22 -0.04
C THR A 131 -8.40 -10.48 -0.56
N LYS A 132 -9.18 -11.37 -1.18
CA LYS A 132 -8.69 -12.51 -1.98
C LYS A 132 -8.41 -12.11 -3.43
N ASP A 133 -8.61 -10.85 -3.76
CA ASP A 133 -8.52 -10.34 -5.11
C ASP A 133 -7.07 -10.45 -5.60
N ALA A 134 -6.83 -11.40 -6.50
CA ALA A 134 -5.55 -11.66 -7.15
C ALA A 134 -5.44 -10.95 -8.52
N SER A 135 -6.38 -10.07 -8.87
CA SER A 135 -6.35 -9.31 -10.15
C SER A 135 -5.06 -8.52 -10.35
N HIS A 136 -4.45 -8.08 -9.26
CA HIS A 136 -3.16 -7.40 -9.28
C HIS A 136 -1.97 -8.25 -9.74
N ARG A 137 -2.12 -9.58 -9.76
CA ARG A 137 -1.09 -10.56 -10.08
C ARG A 137 -1.03 -10.92 -11.57
N ALA A 138 -1.90 -10.36 -12.40
CA ALA A 138 -2.15 -10.83 -13.77
C ALA A 138 -0.98 -10.68 -14.76
N ASN A 139 0.15 -10.06 -14.40
CA ASN A 139 1.27 -9.83 -15.32
C ASN A 139 2.58 -10.59 -15.02
N ASP A 140 2.64 -11.43 -13.97
CA ASP A 140 3.91 -12.12 -13.61
C ASP A 140 4.03 -13.57 -14.14
N LEU A 141 3.12 -14.04 -15.00
CA LEU A 141 3.10 -15.42 -15.49
C LEU A 141 3.49 -15.62 -16.97
N GLU A 142 3.99 -14.60 -17.67
CA GLU A 142 4.50 -14.75 -19.05
C GLU A 142 6.03 -14.68 -19.21
N SER A 143 6.83 -14.68 -18.13
CA SER A 143 8.30 -14.78 -18.26
C SER A 143 8.89 -15.88 -17.38
N GLY A 144 8.55 -17.12 -17.71
CA GLY A 144 9.08 -18.31 -17.04
C GLY A 144 9.37 -19.46 -18.00
N ASN A 145 10.09 -19.20 -19.10
CA ASN A 145 10.82 -20.24 -19.81
C ASN A 145 12.20 -20.39 -19.14
N TRP A 146 12.32 -21.35 -18.22
CA TRP A 146 13.58 -22.01 -17.84
C TRP A 146 13.29 -23.48 -17.57
#